data_AF-A0A1J1IA18-F1
#
_entry.id   AF-A0A1J1IA18-F1
#
_cell.length_a   1.000
_cell.length_b   1.000
_cell.length_c   1.000
_cell.angle_alpha   90.00
_cell.angle_beta   90.00
_cell.angle_gamma   90.00
#
_symmetry.space_group_name_H-M   'P 1'
#
loop_
_entity.id
_entity.type
_entity.pdbx_description
1 polymer ?
#
loop_
_entity_poly.entity_id
_entity_poly.type
_entity_poly.pdbx_seq_one_letter_code
_entity_poly.pdbx_strand_id
1 'polypeptide(L)'
;MSILLASCFILLLSYVNSGLSESETLIKFLETEKMFIGDLEDYIERQESVLHVLRKKLLNFKVEHSDAVENPDSYFSNELNRFLFVKRLFSDVELLSEKTFKTADTFKSKVNSYKRGNILPSKNDLSASVLSIARLQEAQSLRTDKLAKGIFGDVKRRSGLSTEDCYQVGKQLNAAHVYSSATEWLTEAMKRYDEYYDQHQVKAVDILEELALSFIGNNRLKDAEGIVEKVSRMNSKSHVVELFFKYADRLDSLKDEKLPTDIDTEELCHPIHFFKSNIFTCPI
;
A
#
# COMPACT_ATOMS: atom_id res chain seq x y z
N MET A 1 -47.14 21.07 12.05
CA MET A 1 -46.07 20.54 12.94
C MET A 1 -45.84 19.04 12.77
N SER A 2 -46.87 18.23 12.55
CA SER A 2 -46.76 16.77 12.43
C SER A 2 -46.05 16.24 11.18
N ILE A 3 -46.08 16.97 10.06
CA ILE A 3 -45.41 16.56 8.81
C ILE A 3 -43.88 16.73 8.90
N LEU A 4 -43.40 17.77 9.59
CA LEU A 4 -41.98 18.01 9.84
C LEU A 4 -41.39 16.99 10.82
N LEU A 5 -42.18 16.55 11.81
CA LEU A 5 -41.77 15.49 12.73
C LEU A 5 -41.73 14.13 12.02
N ALA A 6 -42.69 13.86 11.12
CA ALA A 6 -42.68 12.64 10.31
C ALA A 6 -41.54 12.62 9.29
N SER A 7 -41.22 13.73 8.64
CA SER A 7 -40.07 13.79 7.72
C SER A 7 -38.74 13.67 8.47
N CYS A 8 -38.63 14.26 9.67
CA CYS A 8 -37.45 14.12 10.52
C CYS A 8 -37.31 12.68 11.06
N PHE A 9 -38.42 12.01 11.37
CA PHE A 9 -38.44 10.61 11.78
C PHE A 9 -38.12 9.66 10.62
N ILE A 10 -38.56 9.97 9.39
CA ILE A 10 -38.19 9.22 8.17
C ILE A 10 -36.72 9.44 7.82
N LEU A 11 -36.18 10.65 8.02
CA LEU A 11 -34.75 10.93 7.85
C LEU A 11 -33.90 10.22 8.91
N LEU A 12 -34.33 10.21 10.17
CA LEU A 12 -33.71 9.45 11.25
C LEU A 12 -33.79 7.94 11.03
N LEU A 13 -34.94 7.42 10.57
CA LEU A 13 -35.08 6.02 10.19
C LEU A 13 -34.21 5.70 8.97
N SER A 14 -34.09 6.57 7.97
CA SER A 14 -33.19 6.34 6.83
C SER A 14 -31.70 6.38 7.22
N TYR A 15 -31.34 7.18 8.23
CA TYR A 15 -30.00 7.24 8.82
C TYR A 15 -29.70 6.00 9.68
N VAL A 16 -30.70 5.45 10.36
CA VAL A 16 -30.58 4.20 11.13
C VAL A 16 -30.65 2.96 10.21
N ASN A 17 -31.32 3.06 9.06
CA ASN A 17 -31.50 1.96 8.10
C ASN A 17 -30.45 1.97 6.97
N SER A 18 -29.39 2.77 7.09
CA SER A 18 -28.24 2.76 6.19
C SER A 18 -27.09 1.95 6.79
N GLY A 19 -27.04 0.66 6.46
CA GLY A 19 -25.84 -0.16 6.62
C GLY A 19 -25.57 -0.68 8.03
N LEU A 20 -24.81 -1.78 8.09
CA LEU A 20 -24.23 -2.29 9.34
C LEU A 20 -23.46 -1.16 10.03
N SER A 21 -23.49 -1.12 11.36
CA SER A 21 -22.64 -0.21 12.11
C SER A 21 -21.16 -0.47 11.79
N GLU A 22 -20.31 0.57 11.88
CA GLU A 22 -18.86 0.45 11.60
C GLU A 22 -18.22 -0.69 12.43
N SER A 23 -18.67 -0.84 13.67
CA SER A 23 -18.26 -1.94 14.57
C SER A 23 -18.63 -3.32 14.03
N GLU A 24 -19.86 -3.51 13.55
CA GLU A 24 -20.31 -4.79 12.99
C GLU A 24 -19.55 -5.14 11.70
N THR A 25 -19.21 -4.15 10.88
CA THR A 25 -18.38 -4.33 9.68
C THR A 25 -16.97 -4.77 10.04
N LEU A 26 -16.33 -4.13 11.04
CA LEU A 26 -15.01 -4.53 11.53
C LEU A 26 -14.99 -5.94 12.12
N ILE A 27 -16.05 -6.35 12.83
CA ILE A 27 -16.18 -7.72 13.35
C ILE A 27 -16.22 -8.74 12.20
N LYS A 28 -16.90 -8.45 11.09
CA LYS A 28 -16.90 -9.32 9.91
C LYS A 28 -15.52 -9.42 9.24
N PHE A 29 -14.76 -8.32 9.20
CA PHE A 29 -13.38 -8.36 8.72
C PHE A 29 -12.49 -9.22 9.63
N LEU A 30 -12.71 -9.19 10.95
CA LEU A 30 -12.01 -10.07 11.89
C LEU A 30 -12.32 -11.55 11.66
N GLU A 31 -13.58 -11.90 11.38
CA GLU A 31 -13.96 -13.27 11.02
C GLU A 31 -13.30 -13.70 9.69
N THR A 32 -13.23 -12.79 8.72
CA THR A 32 -12.55 -13.03 7.44
C THR A 32 -11.05 -13.23 7.61
N GLU A 33 -10.41 -12.44 8.49
CA GLU A 33 -8.99 -12.60 8.84
C GLU A 33 -8.73 -13.99 9.44
N LYS A 34 -9.60 -14.46 10.34
CA LYS A 34 -9.50 -15.82 10.89
C LYS A 34 -9.57 -16.91 9.81
N MET A 35 -10.45 -16.77 8.83
CA MET A 35 -10.52 -17.70 7.69
C MET A 35 -9.24 -17.67 6.85
N PHE A 36 -8.73 -16.45 6.58
CA PHE A 36 -7.49 -16.27 5.82
C PHE A 36 -6.27 -16.87 6.54
N ILE A 37 -6.19 -16.74 7.88
CA ILE A 37 -5.13 -17.36 8.68
C ILE A 37 -5.13 -18.87 8.48
N GLY A 38 -6.27 -19.55 8.64
CA GLY A 38 -6.35 -21.00 8.43
C GLY A 38 -5.99 -21.43 7.00
N ASP A 39 -6.42 -20.65 6.01
CA ASP A 39 -6.06 -20.90 4.61
C ASP A 39 -4.56 -20.71 4.32
N LEU A 40 -3.91 -19.78 5.03
CA LEU A 40 -2.48 -19.53 4.92
C LEU A 40 -1.67 -20.63 5.63
N GLU A 41 -2.11 -21.09 6.80
CA GLU A 41 -1.53 -22.24 7.51
C GLU A 41 -1.58 -23.50 6.63
N ASP A 42 -2.77 -23.82 6.09
CA ASP A 42 -2.97 -24.92 5.12
C ASP A 42 -2.02 -24.81 3.92
N TYR A 43 -1.84 -23.59 3.40
CA TYR A 43 -0.97 -23.34 2.25
C TYR A 43 0.50 -23.58 2.60
N ILE A 44 0.95 -23.09 3.75
CA ILE A 44 2.31 -23.28 4.24
C ILE A 44 2.60 -24.78 4.40
N GLU A 45 1.74 -25.54 5.07
CA GLU A 45 1.93 -26.97 5.27
C GLU A 45 2.04 -27.73 3.93
N ARG A 46 1.16 -27.40 2.97
CA ARG A 46 1.22 -27.99 1.62
C ARG A 46 2.49 -27.61 0.88
N GLN A 47 2.93 -26.36 0.97
CA GLN A 47 4.16 -25.89 0.34
C GLN A 47 5.39 -26.57 0.94
N GLU A 48 5.43 -26.79 2.26
CA GLU A 48 6.50 -27.54 2.91
C GLU A 48 6.57 -29.00 2.40
N SER A 49 5.41 -29.66 2.22
CA SER A 49 5.33 -31.00 1.63
C SER A 49 5.81 -31.04 0.17
N VAL A 50 5.43 -30.04 -0.64
CA VAL A 50 5.94 -29.87 -2.01
C VAL A 50 7.46 -29.69 -2.00
N LEU A 51 7.97 -28.80 -1.14
CA LEU A 51 9.39 -28.50 -1.03
C LEU A 51 10.19 -29.73 -0.58
N HIS A 52 9.65 -30.53 0.35
CA HIS A 52 10.25 -31.80 0.74
C HIS A 52 10.42 -32.74 -0.44
N VAL A 53 9.38 -32.90 -1.27
CA VAL A 53 9.42 -33.74 -2.47
C VAL A 53 10.40 -33.21 -3.51
N LEU A 54 10.42 -31.90 -3.74
CA LEU A 54 11.36 -31.25 -4.66
C LEU A 54 12.81 -31.46 -4.21
N ARG A 55 13.12 -31.30 -2.92
CA ARG A 55 14.45 -31.56 -2.36
C ARG A 55 14.89 -33.01 -2.59
N LYS A 56 14.00 -33.98 -2.34
CA LYS A 56 14.28 -35.40 -2.59
C LYS A 56 14.53 -35.69 -4.08
N LYS A 57 13.68 -35.14 -4.96
CA LYS A 57 13.86 -35.30 -6.42
C LYS A 57 15.14 -34.63 -6.91
N LEU A 58 15.50 -33.45 -6.42
CA LEU A 58 16.76 -32.78 -6.74
C LEU A 58 17.96 -33.65 -6.38
N LEU A 59 17.96 -34.26 -5.19
CA LEU A 59 19.04 -35.16 -4.78
C LEU A 59 19.15 -36.36 -5.74
N ASN A 60 18.02 -37.00 -6.06
CA ASN A 60 18.01 -38.12 -7.01
C ASN A 60 18.53 -37.70 -8.39
N PHE A 61 18.12 -36.53 -8.89
CA PHE A 61 18.61 -36.00 -10.17
C PHE A 61 20.13 -35.79 -10.14
N LYS A 62 20.67 -35.26 -9.03
CA LYS A 62 22.12 -35.03 -8.88
C LYS A 62 22.91 -36.33 -8.88
N VAL A 63 22.46 -37.34 -8.13
CA VAL A 63 23.13 -38.65 -8.06
C VAL A 63 23.14 -39.29 -9.45
N GLU A 64 21.96 -39.44 -10.05
CA GLU A 64 21.82 -40.07 -11.37
C GLU A 64 22.54 -39.33 -12.49
N HIS A 65 22.63 -37.99 -12.40
CA HIS A 65 23.39 -37.19 -13.35
C HIS A 65 24.89 -37.38 -13.19
N SER A 66 25.39 -37.45 -11.94
CA SER A 66 26.80 -37.72 -11.67
C SER A 66 27.24 -39.05 -12.27
N ASP A 67 26.46 -40.12 -12.04
CA ASP A 67 26.74 -41.46 -12.56
C ASP A 67 26.72 -41.49 -14.10
N ALA A 68 25.79 -40.75 -14.72
CA ALA A 68 25.68 -40.69 -16.18
C ALA A 68 26.81 -39.90 -16.85
N VAL A 69 27.33 -38.85 -16.20
CA VAL A 69 28.39 -37.99 -16.77
C VAL A 69 29.78 -38.62 -16.62
N GLU A 70 30.00 -39.48 -15.62
CA GLU A 70 31.28 -40.16 -15.42
C GLU A 70 31.68 -41.03 -16.62
N ASN A 71 30.73 -41.79 -17.19
CA ASN A 71 30.94 -42.54 -18.43
C ASN A 71 29.61 -42.72 -19.20
N PRO A 72 29.26 -41.75 -20.07
CA PRO A 72 27.97 -41.74 -20.78
C PRO A 72 27.74 -42.99 -21.63
N ASP A 73 28.75 -43.44 -22.37
CA ASP A 73 28.63 -44.59 -23.28
C ASP A 73 28.31 -45.88 -22.50
N SER A 74 29.01 -46.10 -21.38
CA SER A 74 28.73 -47.24 -20.50
C SER A 74 27.37 -47.10 -19.82
N TYR A 75 27.01 -45.91 -19.32
CA TYR A 75 25.75 -45.69 -18.62
C TYR A 75 24.56 -45.94 -19.55
N PHE A 76 24.60 -45.40 -20.78
CA PHE A 76 23.52 -45.55 -21.76
C PHE A 76 23.56 -46.86 -22.54
N SER A 77 24.62 -47.67 -22.45
CA SER A 77 24.58 -49.07 -22.94
C SER A 77 23.53 -49.90 -22.19
N ASN A 78 23.27 -49.57 -20.92
CA ASN A 78 22.22 -50.17 -20.12
C ASN A 78 20.84 -49.57 -20.47
N GLU A 79 19.95 -50.40 -21.01
CA GLU A 79 18.60 -49.99 -21.41
C GLU A 79 17.74 -49.45 -20.26
N LEU A 80 17.91 -49.95 -19.04
CA LEU A 80 17.17 -49.45 -17.88
C LEU A 80 17.59 -48.01 -17.56
N ASN A 81 18.89 -47.72 -17.64
CA ASN A 81 19.42 -46.37 -17.42
C ASN A 81 18.91 -45.39 -18.48
N ARG A 82 18.85 -45.80 -19.76
CA ARG A 82 18.22 -45.02 -20.83
C ARG A 82 16.76 -44.70 -20.53
N PHE A 83 15.97 -45.73 -20.19
CA PHE A 83 14.57 -45.54 -19.84
C PHE A 83 14.39 -44.59 -18.65
N LEU A 84 15.14 -44.79 -17.56
CA LEU A 84 15.06 -43.96 -16.36
C LEU A 84 15.46 -42.50 -16.64
N PHE A 85 16.50 -42.29 -17.46
CA PHE A 85 16.90 -40.95 -17.90
C PHE A 85 15.77 -40.24 -18.65
N VAL A 86 15.18 -40.89 -19.66
CA VAL A 86 14.06 -40.32 -20.44
C VAL A 86 12.84 -40.07 -19.55
N LYS A 87 12.47 -41.03 -18.68
CA LYS A 87 11.36 -40.87 -17.73
C LYS A 87 11.59 -39.66 -16.81
N ARG A 88 12.81 -39.46 -16.29
CA ARG A 88 13.14 -38.32 -15.42
C ARG A 88 12.88 -36.99 -16.13
N LEU A 89 13.32 -36.85 -17.38
CA LEU A 89 13.18 -35.60 -18.13
C LEU A 89 11.79 -35.38 -18.72
N PHE A 90 11.04 -36.45 -18.96
CA PHE A 90 9.69 -36.38 -19.52
C PHE A 90 8.64 -36.28 -18.40
N SER A 91 8.41 -37.39 -17.69
CA SER A 91 7.29 -37.50 -16.75
C SER A 91 7.59 -36.92 -15.37
N ASP A 92 8.79 -37.14 -14.82
CA ASP A 92 9.08 -36.65 -13.46
C ASP A 92 9.12 -35.11 -13.41
N VAL A 93 9.67 -34.45 -14.44
CA VAL A 93 9.66 -32.98 -14.55
C VAL A 93 8.23 -32.44 -14.64
N GLU A 94 7.38 -33.05 -15.48
CA GLU A 94 5.98 -32.64 -15.62
C GLU A 94 5.21 -32.77 -14.29
N LEU A 95 5.35 -33.90 -13.60
CA LEU A 95 4.69 -34.13 -12.30
C LEU A 95 5.15 -33.15 -11.23
N LEU A 96 6.43 -32.78 -11.20
CA LEU A 96 6.95 -31.78 -10.26
C LEU A 96 6.38 -30.39 -10.54
N SER A 97 6.29 -30.03 -11.82
CA SER A 97 5.68 -28.79 -12.29
C SER A 97 4.21 -28.71 -11.86
N GLU A 98 3.40 -29.72 -12.22
CA GLU A 98 1.97 -29.77 -11.91
C GLU A 98 1.71 -29.66 -10.40
N LYS A 99 2.46 -30.43 -9.60
CA LYS A 99 2.32 -30.41 -8.14
C LYS A 99 2.63 -29.03 -7.54
N THR A 100 3.61 -28.33 -8.09
CA THR A 100 4.01 -27.00 -7.63
C THR A 100 2.93 -25.96 -7.96
N PHE A 101 2.45 -25.96 -9.20
CA PHE A 101 1.42 -25.01 -9.64
C PHE A 101 0.08 -25.24 -8.95
N LYS A 102 -0.34 -26.50 -8.79
CA LYS A 102 -1.62 -26.85 -8.15
C LYS A 102 -1.76 -26.27 -6.74
N THR A 103 -0.71 -26.31 -5.92
CA THR A 103 -0.74 -25.75 -4.56
C THR A 103 -0.89 -24.23 -4.59
N ALA A 104 -0.15 -23.55 -5.47
CA ALA A 104 -0.24 -22.10 -5.65
C ALA A 104 -1.62 -21.66 -6.17
N ASP A 105 -2.15 -22.35 -7.19
CA ASP A 105 -3.44 -22.05 -7.79
C ASP A 105 -4.60 -22.26 -6.82
N THR A 106 -4.50 -23.26 -5.94
CA THR A 106 -5.51 -23.50 -4.90
C THR A 106 -5.58 -22.32 -3.93
N PHE A 107 -4.43 -21.84 -3.43
CA PHE A 107 -4.39 -20.70 -2.53
C PHE A 107 -4.83 -19.40 -3.21
N LYS A 108 -4.38 -19.16 -4.45
CA LYS A 108 -4.82 -18.03 -5.27
C LYS A 108 -6.34 -18.04 -5.47
N SER A 109 -6.94 -19.22 -5.67
CA SER A 109 -8.38 -19.38 -5.83
C SER A 109 -9.16 -19.05 -4.55
N LYS A 110 -8.64 -19.42 -3.37
CA LYS A 110 -9.18 -19.02 -2.06
C LYS A 110 -9.12 -17.49 -1.87
N VAL A 111 -7.98 -16.85 -2.15
CA VAL A 111 -7.87 -15.38 -2.08
C VAL A 111 -8.86 -14.69 -3.05
N ASN A 112 -9.02 -15.24 -4.26
CA ASN A 112 -9.97 -14.71 -5.23
C ASN A 112 -11.43 -14.92 -4.84
N SER A 113 -11.78 -15.96 -4.06
CA SER A 113 -13.14 -16.10 -3.54
C SER A 113 -13.46 -15.05 -2.50
N TYR A 114 -12.50 -14.67 -1.64
CA TYR A 114 -12.66 -13.56 -0.69
C TYR A 114 -12.93 -12.22 -1.39
N LYS A 115 -12.16 -11.93 -2.44
CA LYS A 115 -12.38 -10.73 -3.27
C LYS A 115 -13.75 -10.74 -3.94
N ARG A 116 -14.14 -11.85 -4.59
CA ARG A 116 -15.45 -11.97 -5.26
C ARG A 116 -16.62 -11.93 -4.28
N GLY A 117 -16.43 -12.42 -3.07
CA GLY A 117 -17.42 -12.37 -1.99
C GLY A 117 -17.53 -11.00 -1.33
N ASN A 118 -16.65 -10.04 -1.67
CA ASN A 118 -16.58 -8.72 -1.03
C ASN A 118 -16.49 -8.79 0.50
N ILE A 119 -15.78 -9.79 1.04
CA ILE A 119 -15.61 -9.96 2.49
C ILE A 119 -14.29 -9.35 3.02
N LEU A 120 -13.43 -8.87 2.11
CA LEU A 120 -12.23 -8.11 2.47
C LEU A 120 -12.52 -6.61 2.53
N PRO A 121 -11.79 -5.84 3.35
CA PRO A 121 -11.87 -4.38 3.32
C PRO A 121 -11.58 -3.82 1.94
N SER A 122 -12.32 -2.77 1.59
CA SER A 122 -12.13 -1.99 0.38
C SER A 122 -11.05 -0.91 0.57
N LYS A 123 -10.65 -0.27 -0.52
CA LYS A 123 -9.79 0.93 -0.47
C LYS A 123 -10.42 2.06 0.35
N ASN A 124 -11.74 2.16 0.35
CA ASN A 124 -12.46 3.20 1.07
C ASN A 124 -12.39 2.96 2.59
N ASP A 125 -12.45 1.71 3.04
CA ASP A 125 -12.31 1.35 4.45
C ASP A 125 -10.91 1.71 4.98
N LEU A 126 -9.87 1.42 4.20
CA LEU A 126 -8.50 1.84 4.52
C LEU A 126 -8.37 3.36 4.57
N SER A 127 -8.92 4.07 3.57
CA SER A 127 -8.88 5.53 3.51
C SER A 127 -9.62 6.17 4.69
N ALA A 128 -10.79 5.64 5.05
CA ALA A 128 -11.59 6.10 6.19
C ALA A 128 -10.83 5.90 7.51
N SER A 129 -10.16 4.76 7.68
CA SER A 129 -9.32 4.48 8.86
C SER A 129 -8.19 5.50 8.99
N VAL A 130 -7.47 5.78 7.91
CA VAL A 130 -6.38 6.77 7.91
C VAL A 130 -6.89 8.19 8.17
N LEU A 131 -8.02 8.58 7.60
CA LEU A 131 -8.64 9.88 7.87
C LEU A 131 -9.10 10.00 9.33
N SER A 132 -9.57 8.90 9.93
CA SER A 132 -9.90 8.85 11.37
C SER A 132 -8.66 9.10 12.24
N ILE A 133 -7.50 8.53 11.87
CA ILE A 133 -6.22 8.82 12.54
C ILE A 133 -5.90 10.32 12.45
N ALA A 134 -5.97 10.93 11.27
CA ALA A 134 -5.67 12.36 11.10
C ALA A 134 -6.60 13.25 11.93
N ARG A 135 -7.91 12.95 11.95
CA ARG A 135 -8.89 13.67 12.79
C ARG A 135 -8.55 13.55 14.28
N LEU A 136 -8.15 12.36 14.73
CA LEU A 136 -7.74 12.14 16.12
C LEU A 136 -6.47 12.92 16.46
N GLN A 137 -5.50 12.95 15.54
CA GLN A 137 -4.28 13.75 15.70
C GLN A 137 -4.58 15.23 15.86
N GLU A 138 -5.46 15.79 15.03
CA GLU A 138 -5.87 17.19 15.11
C GLU A 138 -6.62 17.49 16.41
N ALA A 139 -7.64 16.69 16.73
CA ALA A 139 -8.49 16.91 17.92
C ALA A 139 -7.73 16.80 19.25
N GLN A 140 -6.63 16.02 19.29
CA GLN A 140 -5.87 15.75 20.52
C GLN A 140 -4.42 16.22 20.45
N SER A 141 -4.03 16.93 19.39
CA SER A 141 -2.64 17.37 19.15
C SER A 141 -1.61 16.24 19.30
N LEU A 142 -1.92 15.05 18.77
CA LEU A 142 -1.07 13.86 18.90
C LEU A 142 0.10 13.91 17.91
N ARG A 143 1.31 13.77 18.43
CA ARG A 143 2.52 13.76 17.61
C ARG A 143 2.68 12.47 16.83
N THR A 144 2.96 12.60 15.53
CA THR A 144 3.18 11.48 14.61
C THR A 144 4.31 10.54 15.07
N ASP A 145 5.43 11.08 15.57
CA ASP A 145 6.56 10.26 16.04
C ASP A 145 6.22 9.39 17.27
N LYS A 146 5.30 9.86 18.13
CA LYS A 146 4.79 9.10 19.29
C LYS A 146 3.82 8.02 18.83
N LEU A 147 2.87 8.37 17.96
CA LEU A 147 1.92 7.42 17.40
C LEU A 147 2.61 6.31 16.61
N ALA A 148 3.62 6.66 15.81
CA ALA A 148 4.44 5.69 15.10
C ALA A 148 5.22 4.77 16.05
N LYS A 149 5.51 5.18 17.29
CA LYS A 149 6.09 4.32 18.33
C LYS A 149 5.05 3.51 19.12
N GLY A 150 3.77 3.61 18.76
CA GLY A 150 2.65 2.95 19.44
C GLY A 150 2.27 3.62 20.77
N ILE A 151 2.65 4.89 20.95
CA ILE A 151 2.42 5.68 22.16
C ILE A 151 1.21 6.60 21.93
N PHE A 152 0.21 6.48 22.80
CA PHE A 152 -0.98 7.33 22.80
C PHE A 152 -1.03 8.12 24.12
N GLY A 153 -0.94 9.45 24.04
CA GLY A 153 -0.59 10.27 25.20
C GLY A 153 0.82 9.91 25.67
N ASP A 154 0.94 9.44 26.91
CA ASP A 154 2.21 9.01 27.52
C ASP A 154 2.34 7.49 27.71
N VAL A 155 1.37 6.71 27.21
CA VAL A 155 1.33 5.26 27.43
C VAL A 155 1.59 4.51 26.13
N LYS A 156 2.55 3.57 26.15
CA LYS A 156 2.76 2.61 25.06
C LYS A 156 1.61 1.60 25.05
N ARG A 157 0.78 1.64 24.02
CA ARG A 157 -0.40 0.77 23.91
C ARG A 157 -0.26 -0.35 22.88
N ARG A 158 0.72 -0.25 21.98
CA ARG A 158 0.95 -1.23 20.92
C ARG A 158 2.40 -1.27 20.48
N SER A 159 2.73 -2.25 19.63
CA SER A 159 3.95 -2.22 18.84
C SER A 159 4.00 -0.97 17.97
N GLY A 160 5.20 -0.49 17.71
CA GLY A 160 5.40 0.63 16.80
C GLY A 160 5.03 0.24 15.36
N LEU A 161 4.67 1.24 14.58
CA LEU A 161 4.49 1.13 13.15
C LEU A 161 5.85 0.95 12.44
N SER A 162 5.86 0.16 11.38
CA SER A 162 6.99 0.00 10.47
C SER A 162 7.17 1.23 9.57
N THR A 163 8.27 1.25 8.81
CA THR A 163 8.50 2.22 7.73
C THR A 163 7.37 2.15 6.70
N GLU A 164 6.96 0.94 6.31
CA GLU A 164 5.90 0.66 5.35
C GLU A 164 4.54 1.14 5.85
N ASP A 165 4.22 0.92 7.12
CA ASP A 165 2.97 1.39 7.71
C ASP A 165 2.89 2.92 7.66
N CYS A 166 3.96 3.62 8.04
CA CYS A 166 4.01 5.09 8.03
C CYS A 166 3.90 5.61 6.59
N TYR A 167 4.57 4.97 5.64
CA TYR A 167 4.47 5.28 4.22
C TYR A 167 3.03 5.11 3.69
N GLN A 168 2.36 4.00 4.04
CA GLN A 168 0.97 3.77 3.63
C GLN A 168 0.02 4.83 4.20
N VAL A 169 0.14 5.17 5.49
CA VAL A 169 -0.67 6.24 6.11
C VAL A 169 -0.46 7.56 5.36
N GLY A 170 0.79 7.97 5.15
CA GLY A 170 1.14 9.19 4.44
C GLY A 170 0.59 9.24 3.01
N LYS A 171 0.73 8.14 2.27
CA LYS A 171 0.21 7.99 0.90
C LYS A 171 -1.31 8.11 0.82
N GLN A 172 -2.05 7.48 1.75
CA GLN A 172 -3.51 7.63 1.77
C GLN A 172 -3.94 9.06 2.11
N LEU A 173 -3.20 9.75 2.99
CA LEU A 173 -3.46 11.16 3.31
C LEU A 173 -3.18 12.09 2.12
N ASN A 174 -2.11 11.84 1.35
CA ASN A 174 -1.86 12.54 0.08
C ASN A 174 -3.01 12.37 -0.90
N ALA A 175 -3.46 11.13 -1.09
CA ALA A 175 -4.60 10.82 -1.96
C ALA A 175 -5.91 11.48 -1.49
N ALA A 176 -6.02 11.78 -0.20
CA ALA A 176 -7.15 12.50 0.39
C ALA A 176 -6.90 14.02 0.53
N HIS A 177 -5.81 14.56 -0.01
CA HIS A 177 -5.42 15.97 0.05
C HIS A 177 -5.20 16.52 1.48
N VAL A 178 -4.94 15.65 2.46
CA VAL A 178 -4.61 16.02 3.84
C VAL A 178 -3.09 16.19 3.97
N TYR A 179 -2.55 17.16 3.23
CA TYR A 179 -1.10 17.27 2.97
C TYR A 179 -0.25 17.56 4.21
N SER A 180 -0.77 18.30 5.20
CA SER A 180 -0.03 18.57 6.43
C SER A 180 0.26 17.27 7.20
N SER A 181 -0.77 16.47 7.48
CA SER A 181 -0.59 15.18 8.15
C SER A 181 0.19 14.19 7.27
N ALA A 182 -0.03 14.19 5.95
CA ALA A 182 0.75 13.36 5.04
C ALA A 182 2.26 13.64 5.16
N THR A 183 2.63 14.92 5.20
CA THR A 183 4.03 15.37 5.36
C THR A 183 4.65 14.83 6.65
N GLU A 184 3.92 14.88 7.76
CA GLU A 184 4.43 14.34 9.03
C GLU A 184 4.66 12.83 8.97
N TRP A 185 3.69 12.06 8.44
CA TRP A 185 3.78 10.61 8.33
C TRP A 185 4.86 10.14 7.36
N LEU A 186 5.03 10.84 6.22
CA LEU A 186 6.07 10.53 5.24
C LEU A 186 7.46 10.93 5.72
N THR A 187 7.57 12.00 6.51
CA THR A 187 8.83 12.37 7.18
C THR A 187 9.23 11.30 8.19
N GLU A 188 8.28 10.82 8.99
CA GLU A 188 8.51 9.74 9.95
C GLU A 188 8.84 8.42 9.25
N ALA A 189 8.21 8.12 8.10
CA ALA A 189 8.56 6.97 7.27
C ALA A 189 10.00 7.05 6.78
N MET A 190 10.43 8.19 6.22
CA MET A 190 11.80 8.37 5.73
C MET A 190 12.83 8.30 6.87
N LYS A 191 12.52 8.90 8.03
CA LYS A 191 13.37 8.80 9.20
C LYS A 191 13.58 7.36 9.65
N ARG A 192 12.51 6.57 9.71
CA ARG A 192 12.59 5.14 10.06
C ARG A 192 13.34 4.34 9.00
N TYR A 193 13.15 4.69 7.72
CA TYR A 193 13.91 4.11 6.62
C TYR A 193 15.43 4.30 6.81
N ASP A 194 15.86 5.46 7.29
CA ASP A 194 17.27 5.74 7.54
C ASP A 194 17.80 5.11 8.84
N GLU A 195 16.93 4.93 9.85
CA GLU A 195 17.29 4.35 11.16
C GLU A 195 17.42 2.81 11.13
N TYR A 196 16.58 2.12 10.34
CA TYR A 196 16.53 0.66 10.29
C TYR A 196 17.08 0.14 8.95
N TYR A 197 18.26 -0.48 8.94
CA TYR A 197 18.88 -0.99 7.70
C TYR A 197 18.26 -2.29 7.15
N ASP A 198 17.24 -2.84 7.82
CA ASP A 198 16.64 -4.11 7.43
C ASP A 198 15.79 -3.97 6.16
N GLN A 199 15.59 -5.12 5.48
CA GLN A 199 15.04 -5.23 4.12
C GLN A 199 13.66 -4.56 3.97
N HIS A 200 13.65 -3.26 3.72
CA HIS A 200 12.45 -2.51 3.40
C HIS A 200 11.81 -3.06 2.13
N GLN A 201 10.50 -3.26 2.19
CA GLN A 201 9.72 -3.65 1.01
C GLN A 201 9.48 -2.45 0.10
N VAL A 202 9.42 -1.25 0.69
CA VAL A 202 9.31 0.02 -0.03
C VAL A 202 10.70 0.55 -0.41
N LYS A 203 10.84 1.19 -1.57
CA LYS A 203 12.09 1.84 -1.95
C LYS A 203 12.15 3.25 -1.39
N ALA A 204 13.34 3.73 -1.03
CA ALA A 204 13.54 5.10 -0.58
C ALA A 204 12.96 6.14 -1.56
N VAL A 205 13.13 5.91 -2.88
CA VAL A 205 12.61 6.81 -3.92
C VAL A 205 11.08 6.94 -3.86
N ASP A 206 10.35 5.86 -3.56
CA ASP A 206 8.89 5.88 -3.49
C ASP A 206 8.41 6.74 -2.30
N ILE A 207 9.09 6.66 -1.16
CA ILE A 207 8.80 7.49 0.01
C ILE A 207 9.09 8.97 -0.29
N LEU A 208 10.24 9.25 -0.92
CA LEU A 208 10.67 10.61 -1.25
C LEU A 208 9.74 11.26 -2.29
N GLU A 209 9.24 10.50 -3.27
CA GLU A 209 8.28 10.98 -4.25
C GLU A 209 6.96 11.41 -3.58
N GLU A 210 6.39 10.56 -2.72
CA GLU A 210 5.18 10.91 -1.96
C GLU A 210 5.43 12.08 -0.99
N LEU A 211 6.61 12.15 -0.37
CA LEU A 211 6.96 13.24 0.54
C LEU A 211 7.11 14.59 -0.19
N ALA A 212 7.74 14.58 -1.37
CA ALA A 212 7.80 15.77 -2.22
C ALA A 212 6.39 16.21 -2.66
N LEU A 213 5.51 15.27 -3.03
CA LEU A 213 4.11 15.57 -3.35
C LEU A 213 3.37 16.20 -2.17
N SER A 214 3.60 15.72 -0.94
CA SER A 214 2.96 16.29 0.25
C SER A 214 3.44 17.71 0.54
N PHE A 215 4.73 17.99 0.38
CA PHE A 215 5.26 19.35 0.53
C PHE A 215 4.73 20.31 -0.53
N ILE A 216 4.68 19.88 -1.80
CA ILE A 216 4.10 20.67 -2.90
C ILE A 216 2.61 20.95 -2.62
N GLY A 217 1.84 19.92 -2.26
CA GLY A 217 0.42 20.06 -1.91
C GLY A 217 0.16 20.95 -0.70
N ASN A 218 1.10 21.00 0.24
CA ASN A 218 1.05 21.89 1.40
C ASN A 218 1.67 23.28 1.13
N ASN A 219 1.97 23.61 -0.13
CA ASN A 219 2.58 24.86 -0.57
C ASN A 219 3.94 25.19 0.10
N ARG A 220 4.68 24.15 0.51
CA ARG A 220 5.99 24.22 1.17
C ARG A 220 7.12 23.93 0.18
N LEU A 221 7.20 24.70 -0.90
CA LEU A 221 8.12 24.41 -2.01
C LEU A 221 9.60 24.42 -1.62
N LYS A 222 10.01 25.28 -0.69
CA LYS A 222 11.39 25.31 -0.20
C LYS A 222 11.79 23.99 0.46
N ASP A 223 10.86 23.34 1.15
CA ASP A 223 11.10 22.04 1.78
C ASP A 223 11.08 20.91 0.74
N ALA A 224 10.27 21.05 -0.32
CA ALA A 224 10.22 20.10 -1.43
C ALA A 224 11.50 20.11 -2.28
N GLU A 225 12.14 21.27 -2.47
CA GLU A 225 13.26 21.46 -3.40
C GLU A 225 14.40 20.45 -3.18
N GLY A 226 14.89 20.32 -1.93
CA GLY A 226 15.97 19.39 -1.61
C GLY A 226 15.59 17.92 -1.82
N ILE A 227 14.30 17.59 -1.64
CA ILE A 227 13.79 16.23 -1.85
C ILE A 227 13.67 15.94 -3.34
N VAL A 228 13.15 16.89 -4.12
CA VAL A 228 13.03 16.78 -5.58
C VAL A 228 14.41 16.66 -6.22
N GLU A 229 15.42 17.37 -5.72
CA GLU A 229 16.80 17.22 -6.17
C GLU A 229 17.32 15.79 -5.91
N LYS A 230 17.08 15.25 -4.70
CA LYS A 230 17.44 13.87 -4.36
C LYS A 230 16.71 12.86 -5.25
N VAL A 231 15.41 13.03 -5.48
CA VAL A 231 14.61 12.19 -6.37
C VAL A 231 15.14 12.26 -7.80
N SER A 232 15.47 13.44 -8.32
CA SER A 232 15.98 13.61 -9.69
C SER A 232 17.28 12.84 -9.93
N ARG A 233 18.16 12.77 -8.93
CA ARG A 233 19.40 11.96 -9.00
C ARG A 233 19.13 10.45 -9.01
N MET A 234 18.02 9.99 -8.40
CA MET A 234 17.63 8.58 -8.32
C MET A 234 16.74 8.14 -9.50
N ASN A 235 15.85 9.03 -9.93
CA ASN A 235 14.85 8.83 -10.97
C ASN A 235 14.55 10.17 -11.67
N SER A 236 15.35 10.51 -12.68
CA SER A 236 15.24 11.77 -13.41
C SER A 236 13.94 11.94 -14.20
N LYS A 237 13.18 10.86 -14.43
CA LYS A 237 11.88 10.88 -15.11
C LYS A 237 10.70 10.80 -14.15
N SER A 238 10.94 11.02 -12.85
CA SER A 238 9.87 11.02 -11.86
C SER A 238 8.86 12.14 -12.15
N HIS A 239 7.57 11.80 -12.11
CA HIS A 239 6.49 12.76 -12.33
C HIS A 239 6.52 13.90 -11.32
N VAL A 240 7.01 13.67 -10.10
CA VAL A 240 7.10 14.73 -9.07
C VAL A 240 8.10 15.82 -9.44
N VAL A 241 9.17 15.47 -10.17
CA VAL A 241 10.18 16.42 -10.64
C VAL A 241 9.55 17.36 -11.66
N GLU A 242 8.82 16.82 -12.64
CA GLU A 242 8.06 17.62 -13.61
C GLU A 242 6.99 18.50 -12.94
N LEU A 243 6.23 17.92 -12.00
CA LEU A 243 5.19 18.63 -11.24
C LEU A 243 5.77 19.81 -10.46
N PHE A 244 6.92 19.63 -9.81
CA PHE A 244 7.58 20.67 -9.03
C PHE A 244 7.93 21.89 -9.90
N PHE A 245 8.60 21.67 -11.03
CA PHE A 245 8.96 22.76 -11.94
C PHE A 245 7.74 23.48 -12.48
N LYS A 246 6.70 22.74 -12.90
CA LYS A 246 5.44 23.33 -13.36
C LYS A 246 4.78 24.22 -12.30
N TYR A 247 4.83 23.82 -11.03
CA TYR A 247 4.24 24.59 -9.94
C TYR A 247 5.09 25.81 -9.57
N ALA A 248 6.42 25.68 -9.58
CA ALA A 248 7.36 26.78 -9.35
C ALA A 248 7.22 27.88 -10.41
N ASP A 249 7.22 27.51 -11.69
CA ASP A 249 7.04 28.44 -12.81
C ASP A 249 5.71 29.22 -12.68
N ARG A 250 4.64 28.52 -12.27
CA ARG A 250 3.33 29.15 -12.06
C ARG A 250 3.39 30.21 -10.96
N LEU A 251 4.04 29.93 -9.83
CA LEU A 251 4.13 30.90 -8.74
C LEU A 251 4.98 32.11 -9.10
N ASP A 252 6.03 31.93 -9.89
CA ASP A 252 6.82 33.07 -10.36
C ASP A 252 6.02 33.92 -11.35
N SER A 253 5.26 33.31 -12.26
CA SER A 253 4.36 34.06 -13.15
C SER A 253 3.29 34.87 -12.40
N LEU A 254 2.80 34.38 -11.26
CA LEU A 254 1.82 35.08 -10.41
C LEU A 254 2.44 36.25 -9.64
N LYS A 255 3.76 36.27 -9.40
CA LYS A 255 4.44 37.42 -8.77
C LYS A 255 4.64 38.57 -9.75
N ASP A 256 4.76 38.25 -11.04
CA ASP A 256 4.96 39.22 -12.11
C ASP A 256 3.64 39.88 -12.56
N GLU A 257 2.50 39.25 -12.27
CA GLU A 257 1.17 39.80 -12.45
C GLU A 257 0.87 40.83 -11.33
N LYS A 258 1.27 42.09 -11.54
CA LYS A 258 1.02 43.20 -10.60
C LYS A 258 -0.44 43.21 -10.12
N LEU A 259 -0.64 43.18 -8.81
CA LEU A 259 -1.95 43.50 -8.19
C LEU A 259 -2.42 44.87 -8.73
N PRO A 260 -3.70 45.02 -9.15
CA PRO A 260 -4.23 46.32 -9.55
C PRO A 260 -4.04 47.32 -8.40
N THR A 261 -3.35 48.43 -8.67
CA THR A 261 -3.00 49.45 -7.67
C THR A 261 -4.17 50.33 -7.22
N ASP A 262 -5.40 50.03 -7.61
CA ASP A 262 -6.60 50.72 -7.12
C ASP A 262 -7.61 49.70 -6.59
N ILE A 263 -7.48 49.36 -5.30
CA ILE A 263 -8.60 48.82 -4.53
C ILE A 263 -8.74 49.73 -3.31
N ASP A 264 -9.82 50.52 -3.31
CA ASP A 264 -10.26 51.32 -2.18
C ASP A 264 -10.32 50.45 -0.92
N THR A 265 -9.66 50.91 0.15
CA THR A 265 -9.50 50.21 1.41
C THR A 265 -10.78 50.25 2.26
N GLU A 266 -11.84 49.57 1.82
CA GLU A 266 -13.06 49.42 2.64
C GLU A 266 -13.67 48.01 2.68
N GLU A 267 -13.03 46.99 2.13
CA GLU A 267 -13.57 45.61 2.12
C GLU A 267 -12.65 44.55 2.76
N LEU A 268 -11.95 44.91 3.84
CA LEU A 268 -11.14 44.00 4.66
C LEU A 268 -11.89 43.57 5.93
N CYS A 269 -13.04 42.92 5.76
CA CYS A 269 -13.71 42.16 6.82
C CYS A 269 -14.47 40.98 6.20
N HIS A 270 -13.81 39.85 5.98
CA HIS A 270 -14.28 38.50 6.38
C HIS A 270 -13.31 37.39 5.90
N PRO A 271 -13.01 36.38 6.73
CA PRO A 271 -12.11 35.29 6.37
C PRO A 271 -12.86 34.18 5.61
N ILE A 272 -12.11 33.50 4.72
CA ILE A 272 -12.43 32.24 4.00
C ILE A 272 -13.19 32.40 2.68
N HIS A 273 -12.47 32.29 1.55
CA HIS A 273 -12.78 31.39 0.42
C HIS A 273 -11.83 31.66 -0.77
N PHE A 274 -10.76 30.87 -0.93
CA PHE A 274 -10.04 30.77 -2.21
C PHE A 274 -9.47 29.36 -2.38
N PHE A 275 -10.36 28.39 -2.67
CA PHE A 275 -10.06 27.17 -3.43
C PHE A 275 -11.39 26.53 -3.87
N LYS A 276 -12.05 27.20 -4.81
CA LYS A 276 -13.04 26.57 -5.71
C LYS A 276 -13.01 27.31 -7.04
N SER A 277 -12.32 26.75 -8.03
CA SER A 277 -12.80 26.75 -9.41
C SER A 277 -11.99 25.80 -10.29
N ASN A 278 -12.75 25.02 -11.08
CA ASN A 278 -12.38 24.24 -12.26
C ASN A 278 -11.86 22.81 -11.97
N ILE A 279 -12.73 21.83 -11.76
CA ILE A 279 -13.54 21.12 -12.79
C ILE A 279 -12.65 20.58 -13.91
N PHE A 280 -12.24 19.31 -13.77
CA PHE A 280 -12.11 18.40 -14.90
C PHE A 280 -13.13 17.28 -14.70
N THR A 281 -14.13 17.29 -15.58
CA THR A 281 -15.06 16.21 -15.85
C THR A 281 -14.31 15.02 -16.46
N CYS A 282 -14.39 13.83 -15.88
CA CYS A 282 -14.17 12.59 -16.63
C CYS A 282 -15.40 12.33 -17.51
N PRO A 283 -15.25 12.02 -18.81
CA PRO A 283 -16.36 11.53 -19.61
C PRO A 283 -16.65 10.05 -19.30
N ILE A 284 -17.95 9.77 -19.43
CA ILE A 284 -18.77 8.56 -19.19
C ILE A 284 -18.07 7.23 -19.49
#